data_AF-A0A3D5DM91-F1
#
_entry.id   AF-A0A3D5DM91-F1
#
_cell.length_a   1.000
_cell.length_b   1.000
_cell.length_c   1.000
_cell.angle_alpha   90.00
_cell.angle_beta   90.00
_cell.angle_gamma   90.00
#
_symmetry.space_group_name_H-M   'P 1'
#
loop_
_entity.id
_entity.type
_entity.pdbx_description
1 polymer ?
#
loop_
_entity_poly.entity_id
_entity_poly.type
_entity_poly.pdbx_seq_one_letter_code
_entity_poly.pdbx_strand_id
1 'polypeptide(L)'
;PGTADAWSLRRALRQLGLPGVNHTDFGTGSGSSLAVLSLSSDPKALALGPQLAVFAASLGIPTTLVVGPQQDVNVTATLRAACAAQPELSGRTGNLQVTVSNHHNADELPGGRLVVAVAVVDSETPRVGDTMRAAATALGVSAGAATAEQLARVSASATADGRDIVGVLVADPDPADHTTGRLPELARLTQRRMPTRITGISAGTRR
;
A
#
# COMPACT_ATOMS: atom_id res chain seq x y z
N PRO A 1 15.69 -11.59 -3.19
CA PRO A 1 15.89 -10.28 -2.52
C PRO A 1 17.18 -10.34 -1.71
N GLY A 2 17.97 -9.26 -1.68
CA GLY A 2 19.10 -9.13 -0.78
C GLY A 2 18.65 -9.02 0.69
N THR A 3 19.59 -9.03 1.63
CA THR A 3 19.31 -8.93 3.07
C THR A 3 18.69 -7.57 3.45
N ALA A 4 19.10 -6.48 2.78
CA ALA A 4 18.53 -5.15 2.93
C ALA A 4 17.05 -5.11 2.47
N ASP A 5 16.76 -5.68 1.29
CA ASP A 5 15.41 -5.75 0.74
C ASP A 5 14.45 -6.51 1.67
N ALA A 6 14.91 -7.62 2.24
CA ALA A 6 14.13 -8.42 3.19
C ALA A 6 13.78 -7.64 4.47
N TRP A 7 14.70 -6.81 4.97
CA TRP A 7 14.44 -5.98 6.14
C TRP A 7 13.44 -4.85 5.85
N SER A 8 13.57 -4.21 4.68
CA SER A 8 12.63 -3.19 4.20
C SER A 8 11.22 -3.76 4.03
N LEU A 9 11.08 -4.94 3.42
CA LEU A 9 9.78 -5.61 3.28
C LEU A 9 9.18 -6.00 4.63
N ARG A 10 10.00 -6.47 5.58
CA ARG A 10 9.55 -6.75 6.95
C ARG A 10 9.07 -5.49 7.68
N ARG A 11 9.73 -4.35 7.43
CA ARG A 11 9.31 -3.05 7.97
C ARG A 11 7.97 -2.61 7.34
N ALA A 12 7.81 -2.76 6.03
CA ALA A 12 6.56 -2.45 5.34
C ALA A 12 5.39 -3.26 5.91
N LEU A 13 5.53 -4.59 6.04
CA LEU A 13 4.48 -5.45 6.61
C LEU A 13 4.09 -5.02 8.05
N ARG A 14 5.07 -4.68 8.90
CA ARG A 14 4.81 -4.19 10.27
C ARG A 14 4.08 -2.85 10.29
N GLN A 15 4.44 -1.93 9.40
CA GLN A 15 3.80 -0.60 9.30
C GLN A 15 2.36 -0.70 8.80
N LEU A 16 2.07 -1.69 7.97
CA LEU A 16 0.72 -2.01 7.49
C LEU A 16 -0.15 -2.71 8.55
N GLY A 17 0.34 -2.85 9.79
CA GLY A 17 -0.42 -3.46 10.88
C GLY A 17 -0.62 -4.97 10.71
N LEU A 18 0.18 -5.64 9.86
CA LEU A 18 0.15 -7.09 9.70
C LEU A 18 1.03 -7.70 10.81
N PRO A 19 0.45 -8.27 11.88
CA PRO A 19 1.25 -8.83 12.96
C PRO A 19 2.05 -10.02 12.44
N GLY A 20 3.37 -9.89 12.56
CA GLY A 20 4.28 -11.01 12.41
C GLY A 20 3.95 -12.08 13.45
N VAL A 21 3.70 -13.29 12.95
CA VAL A 21 3.93 -14.61 13.57
C VAL A 21 4.02 -14.61 15.11
N ASN A 22 2.90 -14.40 15.79
CA ASN A 22 2.66 -15.02 17.10
C ASN A 22 1.44 -15.93 16.95
N HIS A 23 1.70 -17.24 16.95
CA HIS A 23 0.68 -18.27 17.15
C HIS A 23 0.07 -18.04 18.54
N THR A 24 -1.15 -17.51 18.64
CA THR A 24 -2.15 -17.92 19.64
C THR A 24 -3.45 -17.11 19.69
N ASP A 25 -3.64 -16.02 18.94
CA ASP A 25 -4.96 -15.36 18.93
C ASP A 25 -5.33 -14.79 17.55
N PHE A 26 -6.04 -15.59 16.76
CA PHE A 26 -6.84 -15.07 15.66
C PHE A 26 -8.30 -15.18 16.06
N GLY A 27 -8.77 -14.15 16.79
CA GLY A 27 -10.19 -13.84 16.83
C GLY A 27 -10.69 -13.65 15.40
N THR A 28 -11.92 -14.10 15.16
CA THR A 28 -12.68 -14.07 13.90
C THR A 28 -12.76 -12.67 13.27
N GLY A 29 -11.70 -12.21 12.62
CA GLY A 29 -11.59 -10.90 11.98
C GLY A 29 -10.98 -11.01 10.59
N SER A 30 -11.67 -10.43 9.61
CA SER A 30 -11.36 -10.36 8.18
C SER A 30 -9.86 -10.36 7.84
N GLY A 31 -9.44 -11.16 6.86
CA GLY A 31 -8.08 -11.14 6.33
C GLY A 31 -7.63 -9.72 5.95
N SER A 32 -6.34 -9.44 6.06
CA SER A 32 -5.81 -8.11 5.74
C SER A 32 -5.59 -7.97 4.24
N SER A 33 -5.93 -6.82 3.66
CA SER A 33 -5.71 -6.57 2.22
C SER A 33 -4.98 -5.25 1.98
N LEU A 34 -4.04 -5.28 1.04
CA LEU A 34 -3.22 -4.15 0.61
C LEU A 34 -3.32 -4.00 -0.92
N ALA A 35 -3.66 -2.81 -1.39
CA ALA A 35 -3.46 -2.43 -2.78
C ALA A 35 -2.12 -1.70 -2.92
N VAL A 36 -1.28 -2.14 -3.86
CA VAL A 36 -0.05 -1.45 -4.26
C VAL A 36 -0.31 -0.78 -5.61
N LEU A 37 -0.42 0.55 -5.59
CA LEU A 37 -0.62 1.38 -6.77
C LEU A 37 0.73 1.78 -7.36
N SER A 38 0.94 1.57 -8.65
CA SER A 38 2.11 2.03 -9.40
C SER A 38 1.69 2.92 -10.57
N LEU A 39 2.59 3.81 -11.00
CA LEU A 39 2.35 4.63 -12.18
C LEU A 39 2.62 3.84 -13.46
N SER A 40 1.84 4.07 -14.52
CA SER A 40 2.08 3.49 -15.85
C SER A 40 3.46 3.85 -16.42
N SER A 41 3.97 5.05 -16.06
CA SER A 41 5.31 5.52 -16.42
C SER A 41 6.44 4.89 -15.59
N ASP A 42 6.12 4.06 -14.59
CA ASP A 42 7.09 3.46 -13.67
C ASP A 42 6.94 1.92 -13.59
N PRO A 43 7.46 1.20 -14.59
CA PRO A 43 7.34 -0.25 -14.66
C PRO A 43 8.16 -0.98 -13.58
N LYS A 44 9.15 -0.30 -12.97
CA LYS A 44 9.97 -0.89 -11.91
C LYS A 44 9.19 -1.02 -10.60
N ALA A 45 8.40 -0.01 -10.27
CA ALA A 45 7.52 -0.04 -9.10
C ALA A 45 6.47 -1.17 -9.17
N LEU A 46 6.09 -1.61 -10.36
CA LEU A 46 5.13 -2.72 -10.55
C LEU A 46 5.56 -4.01 -9.82
N ALA A 47 6.86 -4.24 -9.70
CA ALA A 47 7.40 -5.44 -9.05
C ALA A 47 7.22 -5.43 -7.51
N LEU A 48 6.95 -4.28 -6.89
CA LEU A 48 6.84 -4.16 -5.43
C LEU A 48 5.71 -5.01 -4.86
N GLY A 49 4.54 -5.05 -5.52
CA GLY A 49 3.42 -5.89 -5.10
C GLY A 49 3.75 -7.39 -5.13
N PRO A 50 4.19 -7.96 -6.26
CA PRO A 50 4.63 -9.36 -6.34
C PRO A 50 5.77 -9.69 -5.37
N GLN A 51 6.77 -8.83 -5.22
CA GLN A 51 7.88 -9.05 -4.28
C GLN A 51 7.40 -9.09 -2.83
N LEU A 52 6.49 -8.19 -2.44
CA LEU A 52 5.90 -8.16 -1.11
C LEU A 52 5.09 -9.45 -0.85
N ALA A 53 4.31 -9.91 -1.83
CA ALA A 53 3.51 -11.12 -1.69
C ALA A 53 4.38 -12.37 -1.52
N VAL A 54 5.41 -12.52 -2.36
CA VAL A 54 6.37 -13.63 -2.27
C VAL A 54 7.12 -13.60 -0.94
N PHE A 55 7.49 -12.41 -0.46
CA PHE A 55 8.16 -12.26 0.83
C PHE A 55 7.26 -12.59 2.02
N ALA A 56 6.00 -12.14 2.02
CA ALA A 56 5.05 -12.50 3.07
C ALA A 56 4.80 -14.03 3.11
N ALA A 57 4.65 -14.65 1.94
CA ALA A 57 4.50 -16.10 1.83
C ALA A 57 5.74 -16.86 2.34
N SER A 58 6.95 -16.37 2.07
CA SER A 58 8.19 -17.00 2.56
C SER A 58 8.34 -16.89 4.09
N LEU A 59 7.70 -15.90 4.71
CA LEU A 59 7.58 -15.77 6.16
C LEU A 59 6.48 -16.66 6.77
N GLY A 60 5.79 -17.48 5.97
CA GLY A 60 4.73 -18.36 6.45
C GLY A 60 3.34 -17.74 6.50
N ILE A 61 3.14 -16.54 5.93
CA ILE A 61 1.84 -15.86 5.92
C ILE A 61 1.05 -16.33 4.69
N PRO A 62 -0.13 -16.98 4.85
CA PRO A 62 -1.00 -17.30 3.72
C PRO A 62 -1.38 -16.01 2.97
N THR A 63 -0.82 -15.85 1.78
CA THR A 63 -0.84 -14.64 0.98
C THR A 63 -1.44 -14.93 -0.38
N THR A 64 -2.35 -14.07 -0.82
CA THR A 64 -2.94 -14.11 -2.15
C THR A 64 -2.50 -12.88 -2.92
N LEU A 65 -1.72 -13.08 -3.99
CA LEU A 65 -1.37 -12.03 -4.95
C LEU A 65 -2.48 -11.92 -5.99
N VAL A 66 -3.06 -10.74 -6.12
CA VAL A 66 -4.11 -10.47 -7.09
C VAL A 66 -3.64 -9.45 -8.13
N VAL A 67 -3.70 -9.83 -9.40
CA VAL A 67 -3.52 -8.90 -10.52
C VAL A 67 -4.91 -8.53 -11.05
N GLY A 68 -5.43 -7.40 -10.57
CA GLY A 68 -6.80 -6.94 -10.81
C GLY A 68 -7.00 -6.26 -12.18
N PRO A 69 -8.17 -5.66 -12.43
CA PRO A 69 -8.34 -4.72 -13.54
C PRO A 69 -7.38 -3.53 -13.38
N GLN A 70 -6.88 -3.04 -14.51
CA GLN A 70 -5.82 -2.03 -14.57
C GLN A 70 -6.27 -0.91 -15.48
N GLN A 71 -5.88 0.33 -15.17
CA GLN A 71 -6.14 1.45 -16.07
C GLN A 71 -5.33 1.31 -17.37
N ASP A 72 -4.10 0.79 -17.26
CA ASP A 72 -3.26 0.44 -18.41
C ASP A 72 -2.95 -1.07 -18.41
N VAL A 73 -3.61 -1.80 -19.31
CA VAL A 73 -3.47 -3.25 -19.44
C VAL A 73 -2.12 -3.64 -20.05
N ASN A 74 -1.53 -2.79 -20.89
CA ASN A 74 -0.27 -3.10 -21.58
C ASN A 74 0.91 -3.14 -20.60
N VAL A 75 0.94 -2.22 -19.63
CA VAL A 75 2.00 -2.16 -18.60
C VAL A 75 2.01 -3.43 -17.75
N THR A 76 0.85 -4.05 -17.53
CA THR A 76 0.74 -5.29 -16.75
C THR A 76 0.69 -6.56 -17.59
N ALA A 77 0.71 -6.47 -18.92
CA ALA A 77 0.50 -7.61 -19.81
C ALA A 77 1.50 -8.75 -19.54
N THR A 78 2.79 -8.43 -19.41
CA THR A 78 3.84 -9.40 -19.09
C THR A 78 3.63 -10.05 -17.71
N LEU A 79 3.26 -9.25 -16.70
CA LEU A 79 2.97 -9.77 -15.36
C LEU A 79 1.75 -10.69 -15.37
N ARG A 80 0.66 -10.28 -16.04
CA ARG A 80 -0.55 -11.08 -16.20
C ARG A 80 -0.26 -12.39 -16.93
N ALA A 81 0.50 -12.34 -18.02
CA ALA A 81 0.88 -13.52 -18.78
C ALA A 81 1.73 -14.48 -17.94
N ALA A 82 2.71 -13.96 -17.18
CA ALA A 82 3.53 -14.76 -16.27
C ALA A 82 2.67 -15.42 -15.18
N CYS A 83 1.77 -14.66 -14.54
CA CYS A 83 0.88 -15.20 -13.52
C CYS A 83 -0.13 -16.23 -14.08
N ALA A 84 -0.63 -16.03 -15.30
CA ALA A 84 -1.57 -16.96 -15.94
C ALA A 84 -0.89 -18.25 -16.45
N ALA A 85 0.39 -18.17 -16.85
CA ALA A 85 1.18 -19.30 -17.32
C ALA A 85 1.60 -20.26 -16.20
N GLN A 86 1.28 -19.97 -14.94
CA GLN A 86 1.63 -20.80 -13.78
C GLN A 86 0.41 -21.42 -13.07
N PRO A 87 -0.45 -22.23 -13.74
CA PRO A 87 -1.53 -22.97 -13.07
C PRO A 87 -1.01 -23.90 -11.96
N GLU A 88 0.16 -24.51 -12.16
CA GLU A 88 0.77 -25.51 -11.27
C GLU A 88 1.30 -24.94 -9.95
N LEU A 89 1.56 -23.63 -9.86
CA LEU A 89 1.88 -22.96 -8.58
C LEU A 89 0.64 -22.70 -7.72
N SER A 90 -0.56 -22.79 -8.31
CA SER A 90 -1.83 -22.80 -7.59
C SER A 90 -1.96 -24.06 -6.71
N GLY A 91 -1.13 -25.08 -6.98
CA GLY A 91 -0.89 -26.23 -6.12
C GLY A 91 0.32 -26.05 -5.21
N ARG A 92 0.18 -25.21 -4.17
CA ARG A 92 0.98 -25.28 -2.93
C ARG A 92 2.47 -24.95 -3.05
N THR A 93 2.82 -23.70 -3.37
CA THR A 93 4.02 -23.09 -2.75
C THR A 93 3.69 -22.62 -1.32
N GLY A 94 3.31 -23.57 -0.45
CA GLY A 94 3.10 -23.45 1.01
C GLY A 94 2.04 -22.43 1.47
N ASN A 95 2.21 -21.16 1.10
CA ASN A 95 1.50 -19.99 1.57
C ASN A 95 1.26 -18.92 0.49
N LEU A 96 1.61 -19.12 -0.79
CA LEU A 96 1.32 -18.15 -1.86
C LEU A 96 0.24 -18.68 -2.81
N GLN A 97 -0.79 -17.88 -3.06
CA GLN A 97 -1.76 -18.07 -4.14
C GLN A 97 -1.67 -16.89 -5.10
N VAL A 98 -1.86 -17.13 -6.39
CA VAL A 98 -1.84 -16.10 -7.42
C VAL A 98 -3.16 -16.12 -8.18
N THR A 99 -3.79 -14.96 -8.34
CA THR A 99 -5.07 -14.83 -9.05
C THR A 99 -5.00 -13.67 -10.04
N VAL A 100 -5.33 -13.94 -11.30
CA VAL A 100 -5.48 -12.91 -12.33
C VAL A 100 -6.97 -12.67 -12.54
N SER A 101 -7.46 -11.49 -12.19
CA SER A 101 -8.88 -11.14 -12.31
C SER A 101 -9.14 -10.35 -13.58
N ASN A 102 -10.03 -10.86 -14.43
CA ASN A 102 -10.46 -10.19 -15.67
C ASN A 102 -11.74 -9.36 -15.49
N HIS A 103 -12.45 -9.51 -14.37
CA HIS A 103 -13.75 -8.85 -14.13
C HIS A 103 -13.64 -7.76 -13.07
N HIS A 104 -14.39 -6.67 -13.26
CA HIS A 104 -14.54 -5.53 -12.36
C HIS A 104 -15.37 -5.83 -11.09
N ASN A 105 -15.44 -7.08 -10.63
CA ASN A 105 -16.01 -7.38 -9.32
C ASN A 105 -14.96 -6.98 -8.26
N ALA A 106 -14.86 -5.67 -8.03
CA ALA A 106 -13.92 -5.04 -7.11
C ALA A 106 -14.23 -5.32 -5.63
N ASP A 107 -15.32 -6.05 -5.35
CA ASP A 107 -15.89 -6.18 -4.00
C ASP A 107 -15.55 -7.48 -3.28
N GLU A 108 -15.10 -8.54 -3.97
CA GLU A 108 -14.80 -9.82 -3.32
C GLU A 108 -13.29 -10.13 -3.37
N LEU A 109 -12.62 -9.85 -2.25
CA LEU A 109 -11.22 -10.23 -2.06
C LEU A 109 -11.14 -11.75 -1.87
N PRO A 110 -10.28 -12.47 -2.61
CA PRO A 110 -10.11 -13.90 -2.42
C PRO A 110 -9.63 -14.21 -1.00
N GLY A 111 -10.10 -15.33 -0.45
CA GLY A 111 -9.73 -15.78 0.89
C GLY A 111 -8.21 -15.90 1.06
N GLY A 112 -7.69 -15.34 2.15
CA GLY A 112 -6.27 -15.33 2.48
C GLY A 112 -6.05 -14.55 3.77
N ARG A 113 -4.95 -14.81 4.48
CA ARG A 113 -4.61 -14.02 5.67
C ARG A 113 -4.06 -12.64 5.27
N LEU A 114 -3.38 -12.59 4.13
CA LEU A 114 -2.96 -11.37 3.45
C LEU A 114 -3.38 -11.41 1.99
N VAL A 115 -4.00 -10.36 1.48
CA VAL A 115 -4.23 -10.16 0.04
C VAL A 115 -3.40 -8.97 -0.42
N VAL A 116 -2.59 -9.16 -1.46
CA VAL A 116 -1.81 -8.09 -2.10
C VAL A 116 -2.35 -7.89 -3.50
N ALA A 117 -3.05 -6.78 -3.73
CA ALA A 117 -3.56 -6.40 -5.03
C ALA A 117 -2.55 -5.48 -5.75
N VAL A 118 -2.18 -5.85 -6.97
CA VAL A 118 -1.32 -5.04 -7.85
C VAL A 118 -2.20 -4.19 -8.74
N ALA A 119 -1.95 -2.89 -8.78
CA ALA A 119 -2.71 -1.94 -9.55
C ALA A 119 -1.82 -0.87 -10.20
N VAL A 120 -2.13 -0.51 -11.44
CA VAL A 120 -1.44 0.48 -12.26
C VAL A 120 -2.43 1.56 -12.67
N VAL A 121 -2.02 2.80 -12.44
CA VAL A 121 -2.79 4.00 -12.81
C VAL A 121 -1.99 4.86 -13.76
N ASP A 122 -2.69 5.62 -14.60
CA ASP A 122 -2.07 6.57 -15.51
C ASP A 122 -1.46 7.76 -14.74
N SER A 123 -0.26 8.20 -15.13
CA SER A 123 0.46 9.28 -14.43
C SER A 123 -0.10 10.69 -14.70
N GLU A 124 -0.80 10.87 -15.82
CA GLU A 124 -1.40 12.16 -16.20
C GLU A 124 -2.86 12.25 -15.76
N THR A 125 -3.60 11.14 -15.90
CA THR A 125 -5.04 11.04 -15.64
C THR A 125 -5.37 9.84 -14.73
N PRO A 126 -4.89 9.80 -13.47
CA PRO A 126 -5.05 8.63 -12.63
C PRO A 126 -6.51 8.34 -12.28
N ARG A 127 -6.94 7.09 -12.50
CA ARG A 127 -8.28 6.57 -12.19
C ARG A 127 -8.18 5.39 -11.23
N VAL A 128 -8.08 5.70 -9.93
CA VAL A 128 -7.91 4.68 -8.87
C VAL A 128 -9.18 3.83 -8.70
N GLY A 129 -10.37 4.37 -8.96
CA GLY A 129 -11.64 3.65 -8.90
C GLY A 129 -11.74 2.44 -9.84
N ASP A 130 -10.95 2.42 -10.91
CA ASP A 130 -10.91 1.31 -11.88
C ASP A 130 -10.09 0.10 -11.36
N THR A 131 -9.48 0.22 -10.18
CA THR A 131 -8.58 -0.78 -9.58
C THR A 131 -9.23 -1.52 -8.41
N MET A 132 -8.76 -2.73 -8.09
CA MET A 132 -9.26 -3.53 -6.96
C MET A 132 -9.16 -2.79 -5.62
N ARG A 133 -10.23 -2.80 -4.83
CA ARG A 133 -10.28 -2.17 -3.51
C ARG A 133 -9.61 -3.06 -2.46
N ALA A 134 -8.91 -2.45 -1.53
CA ALA A 134 -8.27 -3.11 -0.39
C ALA A 134 -8.45 -2.28 0.89
N ALA A 135 -8.21 -2.89 2.05
CA ALA A 135 -8.31 -2.23 3.35
C ALA A 135 -7.24 -1.14 3.54
N ALA A 136 -6.06 -1.33 2.95
CA ALA A 136 -4.99 -0.35 2.91
C ALA A 136 -4.54 -0.11 1.46
N THR A 137 -4.12 1.11 1.14
CA THR A 137 -3.53 1.46 -0.15
C THR A 137 -2.14 2.03 0.06
N ALA A 138 -1.14 1.49 -0.63
CA ALA A 138 0.22 2.01 -0.66
C ALA A 138 0.60 2.41 -2.09
N LEU A 139 1.43 3.44 -2.21
CA LEU A 139 1.94 3.88 -3.51
C LEU A 139 3.34 3.30 -3.73
N GLY A 140 3.52 2.50 -4.76
CA GLY A 140 4.82 2.03 -5.23
C GLY A 140 5.42 3.01 -6.23
N VAL A 141 6.66 3.45 -5.98
CA VAL A 141 7.43 4.33 -6.88
C VAL A 141 8.88 3.93 -6.91
N SER A 142 9.56 4.07 -8.04
CA SER A 142 11.00 3.98 -8.14
C SER A 142 11.65 5.31 -7.79
N ALA A 143 12.86 5.25 -7.23
CA ALA A 143 13.65 6.43 -6.95
C ALA A 143 13.83 7.27 -8.23
N GLY A 144 13.44 8.56 -8.16
CA GLY A 144 13.53 9.51 -9.28
C GLY A 144 12.51 9.31 -10.41
N ALA A 145 11.58 8.36 -10.31
CA ALA A 145 10.64 8.04 -11.40
C ALA A 145 9.33 8.86 -11.38
N ALA A 146 8.98 9.47 -10.24
CA ALA A 146 7.72 10.19 -10.07
C ALA A 146 7.95 11.65 -9.65
N THR A 147 7.17 12.59 -10.22
CA THR A 147 7.17 14.00 -9.79
C THR A 147 6.18 14.25 -8.66
N ALA A 148 6.37 15.34 -7.91
CA ALA A 148 5.45 15.73 -6.84
C ALA A 148 4.00 15.91 -7.36
N GLU A 149 3.84 16.45 -8.57
CA GLU A 149 2.55 16.66 -9.22
C GLU A 149 1.87 15.32 -9.55
N GLN A 150 2.62 14.34 -10.06
CA GLN A 150 2.09 13.00 -10.35
C GLN A 150 1.63 12.32 -9.05
N LEU A 151 2.44 12.39 -7.98
CA LEU A 151 2.08 11.85 -6.67
C LEU A 151 0.82 12.52 -6.10
N ALA A 152 0.71 13.85 -6.23
CA ALA A 152 -0.44 14.61 -5.77
C ALA A 152 -1.72 14.23 -6.54
N ARG A 153 -1.63 14.06 -7.88
CA ARG A 153 -2.76 13.63 -8.70
C ARG A 153 -3.26 12.24 -8.31
N VAL A 154 -2.36 11.27 -8.10
CA VAL A 154 -2.75 9.92 -7.66
C VAL A 154 -3.38 9.97 -6.26
N SER A 155 -2.81 10.75 -5.35
CA SER A 155 -3.33 10.91 -3.99
C SER A 155 -4.73 11.53 -3.99
N ALA A 156 -4.97 12.54 -4.83
CA ALA A 156 -6.28 13.15 -5.01
C ALA A 156 -7.29 12.17 -5.61
N SER A 157 -6.89 11.39 -6.62
CA SER A 157 -7.71 10.34 -7.24
C SER A 157 -8.10 9.24 -6.23
N ALA A 158 -7.13 8.78 -5.43
CA ALA A 158 -7.38 7.81 -4.35
C ALA A 158 -8.35 8.37 -3.29
N THR A 159 -8.14 9.61 -2.85
CA THR A 159 -9.00 10.28 -1.86
C THR A 159 -10.43 10.45 -2.39
N ALA A 160 -10.58 10.83 -3.66
CA ALA A 160 -11.89 10.96 -4.30
C ALA A 160 -12.65 9.63 -4.38
N ASP A 161 -11.92 8.50 -4.51
CA ASP A 161 -12.48 7.14 -4.46
C ASP A 161 -12.65 6.61 -3.01
N GLY A 162 -12.42 7.45 -2.00
CA GLY A 162 -12.52 7.06 -0.59
C GLY A 162 -11.44 6.07 -0.15
N ARG A 163 -10.26 6.13 -0.75
CA ARG A 163 -9.07 5.35 -0.37
C ARG A 163 -8.03 6.26 0.25
N ASP A 164 -7.50 5.86 1.40
CA ASP A 164 -6.38 6.54 2.04
C ASP A 164 -5.04 5.88 1.66
N ILE A 165 -4.06 6.70 1.32
CA ILE A 165 -2.70 6.21 1.02
C ILE A 165 -1.93 6.15 2.34
N VAL A 166 -1.78 4.93 2.86
CA VAL A 166 -1.17 4.70 4.18
C VAL A 166 0.36 4.77 4.15
N GLY A 167 0.97 4.81 2.96
CA GLY A 167 2.41 4.93 2.80
C GLY A 167 2.90 4.82 1.36
N VAL A 168 4.21 5.04 1.20
CA VAL A 168 4.94 4.94 -0.06
C VAL A 168 5.98 3.83 0.05
N LEU A 169 6.00 2.93 -0.93
CA LEU A 169 7.00 1.88 -1.11
C LEU A 169 7.95 2.32 -2.22
N VAL A 170 9.25 2.37 -1.92
CA VAL A 170 10.26 2.80 -2.89
C VAL A 170 10.97 1.59 -3.48
N ALA A 171 10.87 1.42 -4.80
CA ALA A 171 11.67 0.48 -5.58
C ALA A 171 13.03 1.10 -5.93
N ASP A 172 14.07 0.27 -5.93
CA ASP A 172 15.45 0.69 -6.19
C ASP A 172 15.83 1.98 -5.41
N PRO A 173 15.65 2.00 -4.07
CA PRO A 173 16.01 3.19 -3.29
C PRO A 173 17.49 3.51 -3.48
N ASP A 174 17.83 4.81 -3.53
CA ASP A 174 19.22 5.25 -3.64
C ASP A 174 20.02 4.65 -2.47
N PRO A 175 21.10 3.88 -2.72
CA PRO A 175 21.88 3.25 -1.65
C PRO A 175 22.56 4.26 -0.72
N ALA A 176 22.74 5.51 -1.15
CA ALA A 176 23.24 6.61 -0.33
C ALA A 176 22.12 7.35 0.42
N ASP A 177 20.84 7.07 0.12
CA ASP A 177 19.71 7.63 0.84
C ASP A 177 19.51 6.90 2.17
N HIS A 178 20.03 7.51 3.23
CA HIS A 178 19.86 7.05 4.60
C HIS A 178 18.52 7.47 5.22
N THR A 179 17.67 8.19 4.48
CA THR A 179 16.34 8.53 4.99
C THR A 179 15.53 7.24 5.14
N THR A 180 14.75 7.19 6.20
CA THR A 180 13.89 6.02 6.43
C THR A 180 12.57 6.10 5.66
N GLY A 181 12.47 7.01 4.68
CA GLY A 181 11.22 7.39 4.00
C GLY A 181 10.16 8.01 4.92
N ARG A 182 10.45 8.17 6.22
CA ARG A 182 9.58 8.91 7.13
C ARG A 182 9.86 10.39 6.94
N LEU A 183 8.80 11.18 6.79
CA LEU A 183 8.90 12.60 7.08
C LEU A 183 9.58 12.72 8.46
N PRO A 184 10.58 13.60 8.63
CA PRO A 184 10.96 14.02 9.97
C PRO A 184 9.64 14.37 10.67
N GLU A 185 9.42 13.89 11.89
CA GLU A 185 8.25 14.29 12.67
C GLU A 185 8.25 15.82 12.65
N LEU A 186 7.46 16.39 11.75
CA LEU A 186 7.11 17.80 11.74
C LEU A 186 6.45 17.95 13.08
N ALA A 187 7.24 18.41 14.05
CA ALA A 187 6.93 18.46 15.46
C ALA A 187 5.46 18.78 15.56
N ARG A 188 4.65 17.77 15.96
CA ARG A 188 3.19 17.77 15.96
C ARG A 188 2.73 19.20 15.87
N LEU A 189 2.30 19.65 14.68
CA LEU A 189 1.76 21.00 14.50
C LEU A 189 0.81 21.18 15.67
N THR A 190 1.27 22.06 16.56
CA THR A 190 0.90 22.21 17.96
C THR A 190 -0.50 21.73 18.22
N GLN A 191 -0.70 20.93 19.30
CA GLN A 191 -1.96 20.96 20.04
C GLN A 191 -2.53 22.36 19.91
N ARG A 192 -3.62 22.52 19.17
CA ARG A 192 -4.39 23.76 19.14
C ARG A 192 -4.84 23.95 20.58
N ARG A 193 -3.99 24.57 21.40
CA ARG A 193 -4.41 25.25 22.62
C ARG A 193 -5.34 26.33 22.12
N MET A 194 -6.64 26.03 22.14
CA MET A 194 -7.63 27.07 21.98
C MET A 194 -7.33 28.15 23.03
N PRO A 195 -7.34 29.44 22.66
CA PRO A 195 -7.18 30.51 23.64
C PRO A 195 -8.30 30.40 24.68
N THR A 196 -7.94 30.08 25.93
CA THR A 196 -8.89 30.17 27.03
C THR A 196 -9.13 31.65 27.32
N ARG A 197 -10.34 32.13 27.02
CA ARG A 197 -10.78 33.49 27.33
C ARG A 197 -10.91 33.63 28.85
N ILE A 198 -9.99 34.37 29.48
CA ILE A 198 -10.13 34.80 30.88
C ILE A 198 -10.98 36.08 30.87
N THR A 199 -12.25 35.97 31.21
CA THR A 199 -13.06 37.13 31.59
C THR A 199 -12.73 37.50 33.04
N GLY A 200 -11.96 38.58 33.21
CA GLY A 200 -11.76 39.20 34.52
C GLY A 200 -13.04 39.87 35.01
N ILE A 201 -13.53 39.45 36.17
CA ILE A 201 -14.57 40.17 36.91
C ILE A 201 -13.90 41.29 37.71
N SER A 202 -14.16 42.55 37.35
CA SER A 202 -13.89 43.68 38.25
C SER A 202 -14.94 43.65 39.37
N ALA A 203 -14.54 43.24 40.57
CA ALA A 203 -15.29 43.53 41.77
C ALA A 203 -15.13 45.02 42.05
N GLY A 204 -16.16 45.80 41.69
CA GLY A 204 -16.23 47.22 41.99
C GLY A 204 -16.27 47.44 43.50
N THR A 205 -15.27 48.15 44.00
CA THR A 205 -15.22 48.75 45.32
C THR A 205 -16.35 49.79 45.43
N ARG A 206 -17.33 49.56 46.30
CA ARG A 206 -18.29 50.58 46.72
C ARG A 206 -18.02 50.94 48.18
N ARG A 207 -18.00 52.25 48.41
CA ARG A 207 -17.77 52.97 49.67
C ARG A 207 -18.50 52.39 50.87
#